data_AF-A0A2N3QQH4-F1
#
_entry.id   AF-A0A2N3QQH4-F1
#
_cell.length_a   1.000
_cell.length_b   1.000
_cell.length_c   1.000
_cell.angle_alpha   90.00
_cell.angle_beta   90.00
_cell.angle_gamma   90.00
#
_symmetry.space_group_name_H-M   'P 1'
#
loop_
_entity.id
_entity.type
_entity.pdbx_description
1 polymer ?
#
loop_
_entity_poly.entity_id
_entity_poly.type
_entity_poly.pdbx_seq_one_letter_code
_entity_poly.pdbx_strand_id
1 'polypeptide(L)'
;MTDQIAYQEYIQRRYNAFCKTVIRCAALDKILKLKRQWERQVSLDYLMNEKFVQFAASEPDEEYPFTVCGQTVLLCNAALADAISVLPEQTREEILRYYFLRQPQRVIGACIGRSRSTAGRHIQLALQRLREEMGVSRYEYVF
;
A
#
# COMPACT_ATOMS: atom_id res chain seq x y z
N MET A 1 -16.66 40.56 -49.45
CA MET A 1 -17.60 40.43 -48.31
C MET A 1 -18.14 39.01 -48.20
N THR A 2 -18.73 38.44 -49.25
CA THR A 2 -19.26 37.06 -49.29
C THR A 2 -18.21 35.96 -49.08
N ASP A 3 -17.01 36.11 -49.66
CA ASP A 3 -15.96 35.08 -49.54
C ASP A 3 -15.35 34.97 -48.12
N GLN A 4 -15.28 36.09 -47.40
CA GLN A 4 -14.82 36.08 -45.99
C GLN A 4 -15.83 35.38 -45.07
N ILE A 5 -17.12 35.57 -45.32
CA ILE A 5 -18.19 34.91 -44.55
C ILE A 5 -18.18 33.40 -44.83
N ALA A 6 -18.07 33.00 -46.10
CA ALA A 6 -17.97 31.59 -46.49
C ALA A 6 -16.74 30.89 -45.88
N TYR A 7 -15.59 31.59 -45.83
CA TYR A 7 -14.38 31.07 -45.22
C TYR A 7 -14.50 30.91 -43.70
N GLN A 8 -15.12 31.88 -43.01
CA GLN A 8 -15.41 31.77 -41.58
C GLN A 8 -16.35 30.61 -41.24
N GLU A 9 -17.41 30.42 -42.05
CA GLU A 9 -18.30 29.28 -41.91
C GLU A 9 -17.58 27.94 -42.12
N TYR A 10 -16.68 27.86 -43.09
CA TYR A 10 -15.87 26.67 -43.33
C TYR A 10 -15.01 26.32 -42.10
N ILE A 11 -14.34 27.31 -41.50
CA ILE A 11 -13.55 27.12 -40.27
C ILE A 11 -14.44 26.63 -39.13
N GLN A 12 -15.60 27.25 -38.92
CA GLN A 12 -16.53 26.85 -37.85
C GLN A 12 -17.04 25.42 -38.05
N ARG A 13 -17.41 25.03 -39.27
CA ARG A 13 -17.87 23.67 -39.57
C ARG A 13 -16.77 22.64 -39.29
N ARG A 14 -15.53 22.92 -39.70
CA ARG A 14 -14.38 22.04 -39.47
C ARG A 14 -14.05 21.90 -37.99
N TYR A 15 -14.06 23.01 -37.25
CA TYR A 15 -13.84 22.99 -35.80
C TYR A 15 -14.96 22.25 -35.07
N ASN A 16 -16.22 22.50 -35.42
CA ASN A 16 -17.36 21.78 -34.84
C ASN A 16 -17.31 20.28 -35.11
N ALA A 17 -16.91 19.87 -36.32
CA ALA A 17 -16.70 18.46 -36.65
C ALA A 17 -15.60 17.85 -35.78
N PHE A 18 -14.48 18.55 -35.60
CA PHE A 18 -13.40 18.12 -34.72
C PHE A 18 -13.87 17.95 -33.28
N CYS A 19 -14.53 18.95 -32.69
CA CYS A 19 -15.04 18.88 -31.32
C CYS A 19 -16.02 17.72 -31.13
N LYS A 20 -16.94 17.51 -32.08
CA LYS A 20 -17.89 16.38 -32.05
C LYS A 20 -17.16 15.03 -32.06
N THR A 21 -16.10 14.89 -32.85
CA THR A 21 -15.28 13.67 -32.89
C THR A 21 -14.57 13.45 -31.56
N VAL A 22 -13.93 14.48 -31.00
CA VAL A 22 -13.22 14.37 -29.71
C VAL A 22 -14.17 13.95 -28.59
N ILE A 23 -15.35 14.59 -28.50
CA ILE A 23 -16.36 14.24 -27.48
C ILE A 23 -16.84 12.79 -27.65
N ARG A 24 -17.09 12.35 -28.88
CA ARG A 24 -17.49 10.96 -29.16
C ARG A 24 -16.41 9.96 -28.75
N CYS A 25 -15.15 10.21 -29.12
CA CYS A 25 -14.05 9.32 -28.75
C CYS A 25 -13.87 9.25 -27.23
N ALA A 26 -13.89 10.39 -26.53
CA ALA A 26 -13.78 10.41 -25.07
C ALA A 26 -14.92 9.66 -24.38
N ALA A 27 -16.15 9.79 -24.89
CA ALA A 27 -17.30 9.04 -24.41
C ALA A 27 -17.14 7.53 -24.63
N LEU A 28 -16.72 7.12 -25.84
CA LEU A 28 -16.45 5.72 -26.18
C LEU A 28 -15.35 5.12 -25.29
N ASP A 29 -14.25 5.85 -25.08
CA ASP A 29 -13.15 5.42 -24.21
C ASP A 29 -13.63 5.21 -22.77
N LYS A 30 -14.47 6.11 -22.26
CA LYS A 30 -15.05 5.97 -20.92
C LYS A 30 -15.97 4.75 -20.82
N ILE A 31 -16.81 4.51 -21.83
CA ILE A 31 -17.71 3.34 -21.90
C ILE A 31 -16.88 2.05 -21.94
N LEU A 32 -15.86 1.98 -22.80
CA LEU A 32 -14.99 0.80 -22.90
C LEU A 32 -14.22 0.55 -21.59
N LYS A 33 -13.76 1.60 -20.91
CA LYS A 33 -13.10 1.48 -19.61
C LYS A 33 -14.05 0.92 -18.55
N LEU A 34 -15.29 1.40 -18.50
CA LEU A 34 -16.32 0.89 -17.59
C LEU A 34 -16.66 -0.57 -17.90
N LYS A 35 -16.83 -0.92 -19.17
CA LYS A 35 -17.09 -2.30 -19.59
C LYS A 35 -15.97 -3.26 -19.14
N ARG A 36 -14.71 -2.88 -19.37
CA ARG A 36 -13.55 -3.66 -18.90
C ARG A 36 -13.48 -3.78 -17.38
N GLN A 37 -13.94 -2.76 -16.64
CA GLN A 37 -14.03 -2.82 -15.18
C GLN A 37 -15.14 -3.77 -14.75
N TRP A 38 -16.32 -3.69 -15.36
CA TRP A 38 -17.45 -4.57 -15.04
C TRP A 38 -17.18 -6.04 -15.37
N GLU A 39 -16.48 -6.34 -16.47
CA GLU A 39 -16.06 -7.72 -16.81
C GLU A 39 -15.08 -8.32 -15.79
N ARG A 40 -14.34 -7.47 -15.05
CA ARG A 40 -13.40 -7.90 -14.01
C ARG A 40 -14.00 -7.86 -12.61
N GLN A 41 -15.11 -7.15 -12.44
CA GLN A 41 -15.80 -7.05 -11.17
C GLN A 41 -16.72 -8.26 -11.01
N VAL A 42 -16.76 -8.78 -9.79
CA VAL A 42 -17.63 -9.90 -9.43
C VAL A 42 -18.60 -9.40 -8.38
N SER A 43 -19.84 -9.92 -8.41
CA SER A 43 -20.85 -9.51 -7.43
C SER A 43 -20.39 -9.88 -6.01
N LEU A 44 -20.75 -9.05 -5.02
CA LEU A 44 -20.44 -9.37 -3.62
C LEU A 44 -21.09 -10.68 -3.18
N ASP A 45 -22.29 -10.97 -3.69
CA ASP A 45 -23.00 -12.24 -3.42
C ASP A 45 -22.22 -13.47 -3.92
N TYR A 46 -21.52 -13.34 -5.06
CA TYR A 46 -20.59 -14.37 -5.54
C TYR A 46 -19.38 -14.55 -4.61
N LEU A 47 -18.87 -13.48 -3.98
CA LEU A 47 -17.77 -13.56 -3.00
C LEU A 47 -18.22 -14.14 -1.65
N MET A 48 -19.51 -14.01 -1.30
CA MET A 48 -20.09 -14.62 -0.10
C MET A 48 -20.33 -16.14 -0.25
N ASN A 49 -20.09 -16.70 -1.45
CA ASN A 49 -20.11 -18.14 -1.64
C ASN A 49 -19.04 -18.81 -0.76
N GLU A 50 -19.40 -19.88 -0.04
CA GLU A 50 -18.54 -20.59 0.93
C GLU A 50 -17.14 -20.93 0.39
N LYS A 51 -17.02 -21.13 -0.93
CA LYS A 51 -15.74 -21.37 -1.62
C LYS A 51 -14.72 -20.24 -1.50
N PHE A 52 -15.14 -19.00 -1.25
CA PHE A 52 -14.25 -17.84 -1.11
C PHE A 52 -14.07 -17.37 0.33
N VAL A 53 -14.85 -17.92 1.28
CA VAL A 53 -14.73 -17.62 2.72
C VAL A 53 -13.32 -17.96 3.24
N GLN A 54 -12.66 -18.97 2.67
CA GLN A 54 -11.27 -19.32 2.97
C GLN A 54 -10.23 -18.21 2.66
N PHE A 55 -10.58 -17.22 1.82
CA PHE A 55 -9.72 -16.07 1.52
C PHE A 55 -10.03 -14.85 2.39
N ALA A 56 -11.11 -14.89 3.18
CA ALA A 56 -11.31 -13.89 4.20
C ALA A 56 -10.18 -14.04 5.21
N ALA A 57 -9.47 -12.94 5.48
CA ALA A 57 -8.60 -12.91 6.65
C ALA A 57 -9.50 -13.14 7.87
N SER A 58 -9.16 -14.12 8.70
CA SER A 58 -9.80 -14.24 10.00
C SER A 58 -9.56 -12.94 10.76
N GLU A 59 -10.59 -12.42 11.42
CA GLU A 59 -10.37 -11.38 12.41
C GLU A 59 -9.36 -11.90 13.43
N PRO A 60 -8.41 -11.07 13.88
CA PRO A 60 -7.41 -11.51 14.83
C PRO A 60 -8.08 -11.79 16.17
N ASP A 61 -7.85 -12.99 16.72
CA ASP A 61 -8.45 -13.41 18.00
C ASP A 61 -7.90 -12.56 19.18
N GLU A 62 -6.65 -12.09 19.07
CA GLU A 62 -5.97 -11.32 20.12
C GLU A 62 -5.11 -10.18 19.57
N GLU A 63 -5.05 -9.07 20.31
CA GLU A 63 -4.22 -7.90 20.02
C GLU A 63 -3.19 -7.68 21.12
N TYR A 64 -1.92 -7.49 20.74
CA TYR A 64 -0.80 -7.28 21.66
C TYR A 64 -0.28 -5.83 21.55
N PRO A 65 -0.49 -4.99 22.57
CA PRO A 65 -0.10 -3.58 22.53
C PRO A 65 1.39 -3.35 22.87
N PHE A 66 2.06 -2.51 22.10
CA PHE A 66 3.42 -2.02 22.32
C PHE A 66 3.46 -0.50 22.32
N THR A 67 4.00 0.11 23.37
CA THR A 67 4.11 1.57 23.46
C THR A 67 5.47 2.05 22.97
N VAL A 68 5.48 2.97 22.00
CA VAL A 68 6.69 3.57 21.43
C VAL A 68 6.46 5.05 21.17
N CYS A 69 7.34 5.91 21.67
CA CYS A 69 7.18 7.37 21.58
C CYS A 69 5.82 7.89 22.11
N GLY A 70 5.22 7.18 23.08
CA GLY A 70 3.88 7.51 23.59
C GLY A 70 2.72 7.11 22.67
N GLN A 71 3.00 6.35 21.60
CA GLN A 71 1.99 5.78 20.70
C GLN A 71 1.90 4.26 20.93
N THR A 72 0.67 3.74 21.00
CA THR A 72 0.43 2.31 21.14
C THR A 72 0.26 1.67 19.77
N VAL A 73 1.07 0.67 19.48
CA VAL A 73 1.02 -0.18 18.28
C VAL A 73 0.39 -1.52 18.67
N LEU A 74 -0.57 -1.99 17.87
CA LEU A 74 -1.23 -3.28 18.09
C LEU A 74 -0.67 -4.33 17.12
N LEU A 75 -0.25 -5.48 17.66
CA LEU A 75 0.15 -6.64 16.86
C LEU A 75 -0.93 -7.72 16.94
N CYS A 76 -1.22 -8.34 15.80
CA CYS A 76 -2.24 -9.41 15.69
C CYS A 76 -1.63 -10.82 15.68
N ASN A 77 -0.31 -10.94 15.86
CA ASN A 77 0.41 -12.22 15.77
C ASN A 77 1.14 -12.48 17.10
N ALA A 78 0.68 -13.51 17.81
CA ALA A 78 1.21 -13.90 19.12
C ALA A 78 2.70 -14.22 19.07
N ALA A 79 3.13 -15.07 18.14
CA ALA A 79 4.52 -15.47 18.01
C ALA A 79 5.44 -14.27 17.72
N LEU A 80 4.99 -13.33 16.89
CA LEU A 80 5.74 -12.10 16.62
C LEU A 80 5.79 -11.20 17.87
N ALA A 81 4.69 -11.07 18.60
CA ALA A 81 4.64 -10.30 19.84
C ALA A 81 5.58 -10.88 20.90
N ASP A 82 5.64 -12.20 21.04
CA ASP A 82 6.54 -12.90 21.95
C ASP A 82 8.00 -12.68 21.56
N ALA A 83 8.35 -12.87 20.27
CA ALA A 83 9.70 -12.65 19.77
C ALA A 83 10.18 -11.19 20.00
N ILE A 84 9.30 -10.21 19.73
CA ILE A 84 9.59 -8.79 19.98
C ILE A 84 9.75 -8.50 21.48
N SER A 85 9.02 -9.21 22.35
CA SER A 85 9.08 -9.06 23.81
C SER A 85 10.38 -9.58 24.42
N VAL A 86 11.06 -10.52 23.77
CA VAL A 86 12.38 -11.04 24.19
C VAL A 86 13.53 -10.11 23.77
N LEU A 87 13.32 -9.29 22.73
CA LEU A 87 14.35 -8.34 22.29
C LEU A 87 14.69 -7.30 23.38
N PRO A 88 15.96 -6.83 23.43
CA PRO A 88 16.34 -5.70 24.28
C PRO A 88 15.46 -4.48 23.98
N GLU A 89 15.11 -3.72 25.03
CA GLU A 89 14.20 -2.58 24.94
C GLU A 89 14.60 -1.57 23.84
N GLN A 90 15.88 -1.23 23.76
CA GLN A 90 16.39 -0.34 22.71
C GLN A 90 16.17 -0.94 21.31
N THR A 91 16.46 -2.22 21.12
CA THR A 91 16.33 -2.90 19.83
C THR A 91 14.86 -2.99 19.39
N ARG A 92 13.97 -3.29 20.35
CA ARG A 92 12.53 -3.27 20.17
C ARG A 92 12.06 -1.89 19.72
N GLU A 93 12.47 -0.85 20.43
CA GLU A 93 12.08 0.53 20.12
C GLU A 93 12.56 0.97 18.73
N GLU A 94 13.80 0.63 18.36
CA GLU A 94 14.35 0.93 17.03
C GLU A 94 13.55 0.27 15.88
N ILE A 95 13.20 -1.01 16.01
CA ILE A 95 12.35 -1.72 15.02
C ILE A 95 10.98 -1.08 14.93
N LEU A 96 10.35 -0.84 16.09
CA LEU A 96 8.98 -0.33 16.12
C LEU A 96 8.91 1.10 15.55
N ARG A 97 9.88 1.96 15.87
CA ARG A 97 10.04 3.30 15.25
C ARG A 97 10.22 3.21 13.73
N TYR A 98 10.96 2.21 13.25
CA TYR A 98 11.23 2.05 11.82
C TYR A 98 10.02 1.54 11.03
N TYR A 99 9.31 0.52 11.52
CA TYR A 99 8.18 -0.09 10.79
C TYR A 99 6.86 0.65 11.02
N PHE A 100 6.53 0.97 12.27
CA PHE A 100 5.23 1.55 12.62
C PHE A 100 5.24 3.07 12.50
N LEU A 101 6.30 3.73 13.00
CA LEU A 101 6.39 5.21 12.93
C LEU A 101 7.04 5.72 11.64
N ARG A 102 7.50 4.81 10.76
CA ARG A 102 8.18 5.12 9.50
C ARG A 102 9.33 6.13 9.65
N GLN A 103 9.98 6.15 10.81
CA GLN A 103 11.06 7.10 11.07
C GLN A 103 12.31 6.71 10.27
N PRO A 104 13.00 7.67 9.63
CA PRO A 104 14.21 7.36 8.90
C PRO A 104 15.34 7.00 9.88
N GLN A 105 16.24 6.10 9.46
CA GLN A 105 17.38 5.62 10.28
C GLN A 105 18.24 6.75 10.88
N ARG A 106 18.33 7.91 10.20
CA ARG A 106 19.05 9.08 10.72
C ARG A 106 18.38 9.68 11.96
N VAL A 107 17.04 9.71 12.00
CA VAL A 107 16.25 10.23 13.11
C VAL A 107 16.30 9.22 14.27
N ILE A 108 16.14 7.94 13.97
CA ILE A 108 16.28 6.85 14.96
C ILE A 108 17.67 6.91 15.60
N GLY A 109 18.73 7.00 14.78
CA GLY A 109 20.11 7.17 15.23
C GLY A 109 20.29 8.38 16.14
N ALA A 110 19.74 9.54 15.76
CA ALA A 110 19.80 10.73 16.60
C ALA A 110 19.12 10.53 17.97
N CYS A 111 17.96 9.85 18.01
CA CYS A 111 17.27 9.53 19.27
C CYS A 111 18.10 8.65 20.21
N ILE A 112 18.90 7.73 19.67
CA ILE A 112 19.75 6.82 20.45
C ILE A 112 21.20 7.30 20.60
N GLY A 113 21.52 8.52 20.15
CA GLY A 113 22.88 9.07 20.18
C GLY A 113 23.88 8.34 19.29
N ARG A 114 23.43 7.75 18.17
CA ARG A 114 24.26 6.99 17.23
C ARG A 114 24.16 7.53 15.80
N SER A 115 25.09 7.09 14.95
CA SER A 115 25.04 7.42 13.52
C SER A 115 23.90 6.71 12.80
N ARG A 116 23.52 7.23 11.62
CA ARG A 116 22.55 6.59 10.72
C ARG A 116 22.95 5.15 10.36
N SER A 117 24.23 4.89 10.11
CA SER A 117 24.72 3.55 9.73
C SER A 117 24.63 2.56 10.88
N THR A 118 24.93 2.99 12.11
CA THR A 118 24.80 2.15 13.31
C THR A 118 23.34 1.77 13.57
N ALA A 119 22.42 2.75 13.52
CA ALA A 119 20.98 2.47 13.65
C ALA A 119 20.49 1.51 12.55
N GLY A 120 20.93 1.71 11.31
CA GLY A 120 20.62 0.78 10.21
C GLY A 120 21.11 -0.65 10.48
N ARG A 121 22.34 -0.81 10.98
CA ARG A 121 22.90 -2.12 11.33
C ARG A 121 22.15 -2.79 12.47
N HIS A 122 21.81 -2.04 13.51
CA HIS A 122 21.04 -2.56 14.65
C HIS A 122 19.67 -3.08 14.21
N ILE A 123 18.93 -2.30 13.42
CA ILE A 123 17.63 -2.72 12.86
C ILE A 123 17.79 -3.99 12.03
N GLN A 124 18.82 -4.07 11.17
CA GLN A 124 19.06 -5.27 10.36
C GLN A 124 19.36 -6.51 11.20
N LEU A 125 20.22 -6.40 12.22
CA LEU A 125 20.54 -7.51 13.12
C LEU A 125 19.32 -7.95 13.92
N ALA A 126 18.50 -7.01 14.36
CA ALA A 126 17.28 -7.29 15.09
C ALA A 126 16.26 -8.04 14.22
N LEU A 127 16.08 -7.63 12.97
CA LEU A 127 15.25 -8.33 12.00
C LEU A 127 15.77 -9.72 11.67
N GLN A 128 17.09 -9.89 11.63
CA GLN A 128 17.68 -11.21 11.44
C GLN A 128 17.34 -12.14 12.61
N ARG A 129 17.49 -11.67 13.85
CA ARG A 129 17.11 -12.43 15.05
C ARG A 129 15.63 -12.80 15.07
N LEU A 130 14.74 -11.85 14.77
CA LEU A 130 13.31 -12.13 14.68
C LEU A 130 12.98 -13.20 13.64
N ARG A 131 13.67 -13.22 12.50
CA ARG A 131 13.49 -14.28 11.49
C ARG A 131 13.97 -15.64 11.97
N GLU A 132 15.10 -15.67 12.68
CA GLU A 132 15.65 -16.89 13.27
C GLU A 132 14.70 -17.44 14.35
N GLU A 133 14.19 -16.59 15.25
CA GLU A 133 13.23 -16.95 16.31
C GLU A 133 11.90 -17.45 15.75
N MET A 134 11.39 -16.80 14.68
CA MET A 134 10.12 -17.18 14.05
C MET A 134 10.26 -18.39 13.11
N GLY A 135 11.46 -18.96 12.96
CA GLY A 135 11.70 -20.07 12.03
C GLY A 135 11.52 -19.70 10.54
N VAL A 136 11.43 -18.40 10.21
CA VAL A 136 11.15 -17.92 8.85
C VAL A 136 12.46 -17.88 8.05
N SER A 137 12.72 -18.95 7.30
CA SER A 137 13.81 -18.98 6.31
C SER A 137 13.56 -17.94 5.20
N ARG A 138 14.62 -17.45 4.56
CA ARG A 138 14.55 -16.42 3.49
C ARG A 138 13.78 -16.86 2.23
N TYR A 139 13.16 -18.05 2.22
CA TYR A 139 12.56 -18.70 1.05
C TYR A 139 11.11 -19.18 1.26
N GLU A 140 10.31 -18.49 2.07
CA GLU A 140 8.85 -18.68 2.08
C GLU A 140 8.11 -17.43 1.61
N TYR A 141 8.57 -16.85 0.50
CA TYR A 141 7.70 -16.07 -0.38
C TYR A 141 7.71 -16.73 -1.74
N VAL A 142 7.00 -17.86 -1.85
CA VAL A 142 6.51 -18.36 -3.13
C VAL A 142 5.00 -18.21 -3.07
N PHE A 143 4.53 -17.09 -3.62
CA PHE A 143 3.18 -16.98 -4.17
C PHE A 143 3.29 -17.21 -5.68
#